data_AF-A0A0D2XJU4-F1
#
_entry.id   AF-A0A0D2XJU4-F1
#
_cell.length_a   1.000
_cell.length_b   1.000
_cell.length_c   1.000
_cell.angle_alpha   90.00
_cell.angle_beta   90.00
_cell.angle_gamma   90.00
#
_symmetry.space_group_name_H-M   'P 1'
#
loop_
_entity.id
_entity.type
_entity.pdbx_description
1 polymer ?
#
loop_
_entity_poly.entity_id
_entity_poly.type
_entity_poly.pdbx_seq_one_letter_code
_entity_poly.pdbx_strand_id
1 'polypeptide(L)'
;MAANSQMHNLTTLIKRLEAATSRLEDIASSTEPPADAAVLSQAIPSPPNPSLAAPPPPAASDSKATTPAAAKPEPDAEPLPESIEEFDAFLNTSVDKYVKLSHQLGGLVAEQAALVKSGFQEQRKFLLISTKAKKPNLSGPDLPVYESLIKPINEALMAVTELKDANRPSPMYTQLSTVSDGIMVLAWVTIDTRPYKHVDECLGSAQFFGNRVLKEQKDKDPKQIEWVQSFYQMFRDLADYVKQYFPTGIPWNPNGQPAQEVLKSLSAGSAPASAPTAPAPAAAGAPPPPPPPPPPGPPPVLDIKTDDAPAPASSGGFGAVFSELNKGDAVTKGLRKVDKSEMTHKNPSLRSGSTVSSGQRGKSPAPGKKPKPESMRIKKPAKKELEGNKWTIENYEKEAEPIEIEASLTHSVLISRCNNTTIIVRGKANQVTVENSTRLSLIVDTLVSTVDVVKANNFALQVMGTIPTVMLDQVDSAQIYFSKESIGTKVFTSKSAGVNLNVISGEDDDYKEVPLPSQICSYYDESKGDLVNEIVAHAG
;
A
#
# COMPACT_ATOMS: atom_id res chain seq x y z
N MET A 1 31.72 12.83 -46.95
CA MET A 1 33.00 12.82 -46.22
C MET A 1 32.88 13.18 -44.74
N ALA A 2 32.25 14.30 -44.34
CA ALA A 2 32.28 14.77 -42.94
C ALA A 2 31.82 13.75 -41.86
N ALA A 3 30.76 12.98 -42.11
CA ALA A 3 30.15 12.09 -41.09
C ALA A 3 31.10 11.01 -40.53
N ASN A 4 32.00 10.44 -41.34
CA ASN A 4 32.93 9.39 -40.88
C ASN A 4 33.89 9.91 -39.81
N SER A 5 34.42 11.13 -39.96
CA SER A 5 35.33 11.72 -38.97
C SER A 5 34.66 11.89 -37.61
N GLN A 6 33.36 12.16 -37.58
CA GLN A 6 32.61 12.37 -36.35
C GLN A 6 32.35 11.05 -35.59
N MET A 7 32.03 9.96 -36.31
CA MET A 7 31.95 8.62 -35.70
C MET A 7 33.32 8.13 -35.21
N HIS A 8 34.39 8.28 -36.00
CA HIS A 8 35.74 7.89 -35.55
C HIS A 8 36.20 8.64 -34.29
N ASN A 9 35.84 9.93 -34.16
CA ASN A 9 36.13 10.71 -32.95
C ASN A 9 35.36 10.16 -31.75
N LEU A 10 34.05 9.86 -31.90
CA LEU A 10 33.24 9.27 -30.84
C LEU A 10 33.75 7.89 -30.38
N THR A 11 34.13 7.00 -31.31
CA THR A 11 34.74 5.70 -30.97
C THR A 11 36.09 5.85 -30.26
N THR A 12 36.85 6.91 -30.56
CA THR A 12 38.13 7.21 -29.91
C THR A 12 37.92 7.76 -28.48
N LEU A 13 36.86 8.54 -28.26
CA LEU A 13 36.46 9.02 -26.94
C LEU A 13 36.00 7.86 -26.03
N ILE A 14 35.15 6.96 -26.54
CA ILE A 14 34.69 5.77 -25.80
C ILE A 14 35.87 4.91 -25.34
N LYS A 15 36.79 4.56 -26.25
CA LYS A 15 37.98 3.76 -25.90
C LYS A 15 38.93 4.45 -24.92
N ARG A 16 38.92 5.79 -24.84
CA ARG A 16 39.68 6.55 -23.83
C ARG A 16 38.98 6.57 -22.48
N LEU A 17 37.65 6.55 -22.44
CA LEU A 17 36.88 6.39 -21.21
C LEU A 17 37.05 4.98 -20.62
N GLU A 18 36.93 3.92 -21.44
CA GLU A 18 37.17 2.53 -21.03
C GLU A 18 38.60 2.33 -20.48
N ALA A 19 39.61 2.92 -21.13
CA ALA A 19 41.00 2.88 -20.65
C ALA A 19 41.25 3.74 -19.40
N ALA A 20 40.39 4.71 -19.10
CA ALA A 20 40.46 5.53 -17.88
C ALA A 20 39.77 4.85 -16.69
N THR A 21 38.64 4.19 -16.90
CA THR A 21 37.95 3.42 -15.85
C THR A 21 38.76 2.19 -15.44
N SER A 22 39.28 1.42 -16.39
CA SER A 22 40.16 0.28 -16.10
C SER A 22 41.41 0.69 -15.29
N ARG A 23 41.98 1.87 -15.55
CA ARG A 23 43.10 2.41 -14.75
C ARG A 23 42.70 2.86 -13.34
N LEU A 24 41.47 3.31 -13.14
CA LEU A 24 40.95 3.62 -11.81
C LEU A 24 40.71 2.34 -10.99
N GLU A 25 40.27 1.26 -11.65
CA GLU A 25 40.07 -0.06 -11.04
C GLU A 25 41.41 -0.72 -10.65
N ASP A 26 42.44 -0.63 -11.50
CA ASP A 26 43.82 -1.06 -11.15
C ASP A 26 44.36 -0.30 -9.93
N ILE A 27 44.18 1.04 -9.88
CA ILE A 27 44.66 1.88 -8.77
C ILE A 27 43.92 1.54 -7.47
N ALA A 28 42.59 1.38 -7.52
CA ALA A 28 41.79 0.99 -6.36
C ALA A 28 42.16 -0.41 -5.83
N SER A 29 42.62 -1.31 -6.70
CA SER A 29 43.04 -2.67 -6.35
C SER A 29 44.47 -2.77 -5.80
N SER A 30 45.26 -1.68 -5.85
CA SER A 30 46.70 -1.69 -5.60
C SER A 30 47.15 -1.05 -4.27
N THR A 31 46.23 -0.81 -3.33
CA THR A 31 46.51 -0.15 -2.03
C THR A 31 46.29 -1.05 -0.81
N GLU A 32 47.28 -1.90 -0.51
CA GLU A 32 47.50 -2.45 0.83
C GLU A 32 48.67 -1.72 1.54
N PRO A 33 48.57 -1.41 2.85
CA PRO A 33 49.69 -0.89 3.63
C PRO A 33 50.62 -2.03 4.12
N PRO A 34 51.95 -1.87 4.07
CA PRO A 34 52.88 -2.90 4.56
C PRO A 34 52.89 -2.95 6.09
N ALA A 35 52.94 -4.16 6.64
CA ALA A 35 53.08 -4.41 8.07
C ALA A 35 54.52 -4.85 8.41
N ASP A 36 55.33 -3.94 8.96
CA ASP A 36 56.47 -4.31 9.84
C ASP A 36 57.05 -3.08 10.55
N ALA A 37 56.82 -2.96 11.88
CA ALA A 37 57.56 -2.07 12.79
C ALA A 37 57.18 -2.37 14.25
N ALA A 38 58.02 -3.13 14.97
CA ALA A 38 57.91 -3.34 16.41
C ALA A 38 59.23 -2.96 17.13
N VAL A 39 59.15 -2.80 18.45
CA VAL A 39 60.26 -2.62 19.42
C VAL A 39 60.78 -1.16 19.58
N LEU A 40 61.24 -0.86 20.82
CA LEU A 40 61.73 0.43 21.38
C LEU A 40 60.59 1.43 21.77
N SER A 41 60.51 2.05 22.96
CA SER A 41 61.47 2.25 24.08
C SER A 41 60.81 2.19 25.48
N GLN A 42 61.54 2.47 26.58
CA GLN A 42 61.17 2.14 27.98
C GLN A 42 60.94 3.35 28.96
N ALA A 43 60.02 3.15 29.92
CA ALA A 43 60.03 3.47 31.38
C ALA A 43 60.19 4.90 32.02
N ILE A 44 59.21 5.26 32.89
CA ILE A 44 59.26 5.68 34.34
C ILE A 44 60.37 6.67 34.78
N PRO A 45 60.09 7.94 35.24
CA PRO A 45 59.68 8.40 36.61
C PRO A 45 58.46 7.90 37.47
N SER A 46 58.41 8.36 38.73
CA SER A 46 57.40 8.24 39.84
C SER A 46 57.57 9.48 40.79
N PRO A 47 57.17 9.57 42.11
CA PRO A 47 56.21 8.89 43.02
C PRO A 47 55.29 9.96 43.73
N PRO A 48 54.73 9.88 45.00
CA PRO A 48 54.69 8.84 46.05
C PRO A 48 53.31 8.54 46.74
N ASN A 49 53.37 7.68 47.76
CA ASN A 49 52.31 7.01 48.56
C ASN A 49 52.02 7.77 49.91
N PRO A 50 51.06 7.40 50.80
CA PRO A 50 51.21 6.23 51.70
C PRO A 50 49.94 5.47 52.20
N SER A 51 49.91 4.15 51.99
CA SER A 51 49.69 3.01 52.95
C SER A 51 48.87 3.17 54.26
N LEU A 52 48.06 2.14 54.63
CA LEU A 52 48.13 1.45 55.96
C LEU A 52 47.25 0.16 56.14
N ALA A 53 47.88 -0.94 56.59
CA ALA A 53 47.42 -2.02 57.50
C ALA A 53 46.25 -3.03 57.18
N ALA A 54 46.27 -4.15 57.94
CA ALA A 54 45.38 -5.34 57.99
C ALA A 54 45.57 -6.05 59.39
N PRO A 55 45.06 -7.26 59.78
CA PRO A 55 44.28 -8.31 59.07
C PRO A 55 43.08 -8.91 59.92
N PRO A 56 42.79 -10.24 60.15
CA PRO A 56 41.40 -10.78 60.34
C PRO A 56 41.23 -11.62 61.66
N PRO A 57 40.40 -12.69 61.84
CA PRO A 57 39.21 -13.26 61.15
C PRO A 57 37.95 -13.20 62.07
N PRO A 58 37.11 -14.23 62.45
CA PRO A 58 36.99 -15.70 62.21
C PRO A 58 35.79 -16.11 61.29
N ALA A 59 35.24 -17.34 61.41
CA ALA A 59 34.11 -17.85 60.60
C ALA A 59 33.26 -18.97 61.27
N ALA A 60 32.01 -19.16 60.77
CA ALA A 60 31.15 -20.35 60.82
C ALA A 60 29.97 -20.13 59.82
N SER A 61 29.31 -21.10 59.18
CA SER A 61 29.36 -22.58 59.25
C SER A 61 29.04 -23.26 57.91
N ASP A 62 29.58 -24.47 57.72
CA ASP A 62 29.13 -25.68 56.98
C ASP A 62 27.88 -25.63 56.04
N SER A 63 27.76 -26.42 54.96
CA SER A 63 28.28 -27.79 54.75
C SER A 63 28.39 -28.23 53.25
N LYS A 64 28.58 -29.53 52.96
CA LYS A 64 29.14 -30.03 51.67
C LYS A 64 28.53 -31.36 51.15
N ALA A 65 28.56 -31.54 49.82
CA ALA A 65 28.25 -32.77 49.03
C ALA A 65 26.73 -33.12 48.89
N THR A 66 26.25 -33.91 47.91
CA THR A 66 26.93 -34.81 46.94
C THR A 66 26.27 -34.77 45.54
N THR A 67 26.92 -35.32 44.51
CA THR A 67 26.42 -35.44 43.11
C THR A 67 25.43 -36.61 42.92
N PRO A 68 24.74 -36.69 41.76
CA PRO A 68 25.29 -37.40 40.59
C PRO A 68 25.09 -36.67 39.25
N ALA A 69 25.77 -37.13 38.18
CA ALA A 69 25.65 -36.58 36.84
C ALA A 69 24.67 -37.38 35.96
N ALA A 70 23.85 -36.69 35.16
CA ALA A 70 22.99 -37.27 34.13
C ALA A 70 22.64 -36.23 33.04
N ALA A 71 22.24 -36.72 31.86
CA ALA A 71 21.66 -35.96 30.74
C ALA A 71 22.45 -34.73 30.22
N LYS A 72 23.16 -34.92 29.10
CA LYS A 72 23.52 -33.85 28.18
C LYS A 72 22.23 -33.37 27.47
N PRO A 73 21.85 -32.08 27.55
CA PRO A 73 20.78 -31.56 26.71
C PRO A 73 21.15 -31.61 25.23
N GLU A 74 20.18 -31.94 24.38
CA GLU A 74 20.23 -31.60 22.96
C GLU A 74 20.13 -30.07 22.82
N PRO A 75 20.65 -29.45 21.75
CA PRO A 75 20.63 -28.00 21.63
C PRO A 75 19.19 -27.51 21.52
N ASP A 76 18.74 -26.74 22.51
CA ASP A 76 17.44 -26.06 22.47
C ASP A 76 17.33 -25.23 21.18
N ALA A 77 16.36 -25.57 20.34
CA ALA A 77 16.00 -24.73 19.21
C ALA A 77 15.42 -23.43 19.77
N GLU A 78 16.03 -22.29 19.44
CA GLU A 78 15.50 -20.97 19.81
C GLU A 78 14.01 -20.90 19.43
N PRO A 79 13.09 -20.61 20.38
CA PRO A 79 11.67 -20.55 20.06
C PRO A 79 11.45 -19.49 18.98
N LEU A 80 10.66 -19.83 17.97
CA LEU A 80 10.39 -18.92 16.86
C LEU A 80 9.66 -17.69 17.41
N PRO A 81 9.98 -16.47 16.93
CA PRO A 81 9.21 -15.29 17.31
C PRO A 81 7.74 -15.47 16.92
N GLU A 82 6.82 -15.06 17.81
CA GLU A 82 5.35 -15.16 17.64
C GLU A 82 4.88 -14.69 16.24
N SER A 83 5.48 -13.63 15.71
CA SER A 83 5.18 -13.12 14.37
C SER A 83 5.54 -14.09 13.24
N ILE A 84 6.55 -14.95 13.39
CA ILE A 84 6.90 -16.00 12.42
C ILE A 84 5.91 -17.17 12.53
N GLU A 85 5.53 -17.56 13.76
CA GLU A 85 4.57 -18.64 14.00
C GLU A 85 3.17 -18.28 13.47
N GLU A 86 2.72 -17.04 13.68
CA GLU A 86 1.47 -16.53 13.12
C GLU A 86 1.53 -16.33 11.59
N PHE A 87 2.72 -16.06 11.02
CA PHE A 87 2.89 -16.08 9.56
C PHE A 87 2.79 -17.51 9.01
N ASP A 88 3.32 -18.50 9.72
CA ASP A 88 3.13 -19.92 9.37
C ASP A 88 1.67 -20.36 9.53
N ALA A 89 0.94 -19.84 10.53
CA ALA A 89 -0.50 -20.05 10.63
C ALA A 89 -1.23 -19.46 9.40
N PHE A 90 -0.91 -18.23 8.99
CA PHE A 90 -1.45 -17.58 7.79
C PHE A 90 -1.12 -18.36 6.50
N LEU A 91 0.12 -18.83 6.34
CA LEU A 91 0.55 -19.66 5.21
C LEU A 91 -0.26 -20.97 5.13
N ASN A 92 -0.41 -21.68 6.25
CA ASN A 92 -1.05 -22.99 6.32
C ASN A 92 -2.59 -22.94 6.31
N THR A 93 -3.19 -21.77 6.55
CA THR A 93 -4.65 -21.57 6.52
C THR A 93 -5.10 -20.86 5.24
N SER A 94 -4.85 -19.57 5.11
CA SER A 94 -5.45 -18.72 4.08
C SER A 94 -4.76 -18.84 2.72
N VAL A 95 -3.42 -18.83 2.70
CA VAL A 95 -2.66 -19.05 1.45
C VAL A 95 -2.89 -20.48 0.94
N ASP A 96 -2.81 -21.48 1.82
CA ASP A 96 -3.03 -22.88 1.42
C ASP A 96 -4.49 -23.18 1.01
N LYS A 97 -5.49 -22.53 1.61
CA LYS A 97 -6.88 -22.61 1.13
C LYS A 97 -7.01 -22.06 -0.30
N TYR A 98 -6.45 -20.87 -0.57
CA TYR A 98 -6.44 -20.27 -1.90
C TYR A 98 -5.73 -21.19 -2.93
N VAL A 99 -4.59 -21.78 -2.57
CA VAL A 99 -3.83 -22.70 -3.43
C VAL A 99 -4.60 -24.00 -3.68
N LYS A 100 -5.23 -24.59 -2.65
CA LYS A 100 -6.12 -25.76 -2.80
C LYS A 100 -7.29 -25.51 -3.75
N LEU A 101 -7.92 -24.33 -3.68
CA LEU A 101 -9.00 -23.95 -4.61
C LEU A 101 -8.46 -23.70 -6.02
N SER A 102 -7.27 -23.11 -6.15
CA SER A 102 -6.59 -22.90 -7.44
C SER A 102 -6.28 -24.24 -8.13
N HIS A 103 -5.80 -25.25 -7.39
CA HIS A 103 -5.61 -26.61 -7.91
C HIS A 103 -6.92 -27.30 -8.33
N GLN A 104 -8.07 -26.96 -7.72
CA GLN A 104 -9.39 -27.47 -8.14
C GLN A 104 -9.92 -26.80 -9.42
N LEU A 105 -9.45 -25.60 -9.76
CA LEU A 105 -9.70 -24.96 -11.06
C LEU A 105 -8.72 -25.45 -12.13
N GLY A 106 -7.47 -25.69 -11.75
CA GLY A 106 -6.45 -26.33 -12.58
C GLY A 106 -5.78 -25.41 -13.60
N GLY A 107 -4.89 -26.01 -14.41
CA GLY A 107 -4.10 -25.34 -15.44
C GLY A 107 -3.35 -24.10 -14.93
N LEU A 108 -3.33 -23.05 -15.76
CA LEU A 108 -2.63 -21.78 -15.50
C LEU A 108 -2.99 -21.14 -14.15
N VAL A 109 -4.21 -21.32 -13.63
CA VAL A 109 -4.62 -20.76 -12.33
C VAL A 109 -3.93 -21.49 -11.18
N ALA A 110 -3.75 -22.81 -11.29
CA ALA A 110 -2.99 -23.60 -10.31
C ALA A 110 -1.48 -23.27 -10.38
N GLU A 111 -0.92 -23.11 -11.58
CA GLU A 111 0.47 -22.72 -11.81
C GLU A 111 0.77 -21.33 -11.22
N GLN A 112 -0.09 -20.34 -11.51
CA GLN A 112 0.06 -19.00 -10.95
C GLN A 112 -0.06 -19.00 -9.42
N ALA A 113 -0.97 -19.78 -8.84
CA ALA A 113 -1.10 -19.90 -7.39
C ALA A 113 0.12 -20.57 -6.72
N ALA A 114 0.82 -21.48 -7.39
CA ALA A 114 2.08 -22.03 -6.91
C ALA A 114 3.18 -20.94 -6.83
N LEU A 115 3.25 -20.05 -7.83
CA LEU A 115 4.16 -18.90 -7.81
C LEU A 115 3.81 -17.91 -6.67
N VAL A 116 2.51 -17.65 -6.44
CA VAL A 116 2.05 -16.85 -5.27
C VAL A 116 2.49 -17.49 -3.95
N LYS A 117 2.32 -18.81 -3.79
CA LYS A 117 2.76 -19.54 -2.58
C LYS A 117 4.28 -19.44 -2.39
N SER A 118 5.04 -19.58 -3.46
CA SER A 118 6.50 -19.39 -3.45
C SER A 118 6.88 -17.98 -2.96
N GLY A 119 6.26 -16.93 -3.51
CA GLY A 119 6.50 -15.54 -3.07
C GLY A 119 6.26 -15.32 -1.57
N PHE A 120 5.19 -15.88 -1.00
CA PHE A 120 4.95 -15.83 0.44
C PHE A 120 5.94 -16.71 1.25
N GLN A 121 6.44 -17.81 0.70
CA GLN A 121 7.50 -18.61 1.34
C GLN A 121 8.85 -17.87 1.37
N GLU A 122 9.18 -17.09 0.34
CA GLU A 122 10.36 -16.21 0.37
C GLU A 122 10.16 -15.04 1.36
N GLN A 123 8.94 -14.48 1.49
CA GLN A 123 8.64 -13.53 2.57
C GLN A 123 8.89 -14.12 3.96
N ARG A 124 8.51 -15.39 4.22
CA ARG A 124 8.80 -16.06 5.50
C ARG A 124 10.30 -16.08 5.79
N LYS A 125 11.13 -16.39 4.79
CA LYS A 125 12.60 -16.37 4.93
C LYS A 125 13.12 -14.97 5.22
N PHE A 126 12.62 -13.96 4.51
CA PHE A 126 12.98 -12.55 4.72
C PHE A 126 12.66 -12.08 6.15
N LEU A 127 11.46 -12.41 6.67
CA LEU A 127 11.07 -12.11 8.04
C LEU A 127 11.96 -12.83 9.07
N LEU A 128 12.26 -14.12 8.85
CA LEU A 128 13.20 -14.86 9.72
C LEU A 128 14.60 -14.22 9.71
N ILE A 129 15.07 -13.77 8.55
CA ILE A 129 16.35 -13.04 8.42
C ILE A 129 16.31 -11.73 9.22
N SER A 130 15.24 -10.93 9.13
CA SER A 130 15.20 -9.64 9.86
C SER A 130 15.24 -9.82 11.40
N THR A 131 14.71 -10.92 11.93
CA THR A 131 14.81 -11.22 13.38
C THR A 131 16.23 -11.57 13.85
N LYS A 132 17.12 -12.01 12.94
CA LYS A 132 18.50 -12.42 13.26
C LYS A 132 19.57 -11.46 12.71
N ALA A 133 19.21 -10.58 11.79
CA ALA A 133 20.11 -9.66 11.10
C ALA A 133 19.85 -8.19 11.44
N LYS A 134 20.89 -7.37 11.31
CA LYS A 134 20.80 -5.90 11.33
C LYS A 134 20.30 -5.36 9.99
N LYS A 135 19.45 -4.31 9.99
CA LYS A 135 18.92 -3.69 8.74
C LYS A 135 20.09 -3.23 7.86
N PRO A 136 20.21 -3.73 6.60
CA PRO A 136 21.18 -3.21 5.64
C PRO A 136 20.96 -1.70 5.38
N ASN A 137 22.03 -0.94 5.17
CA ASN A 137 21.92 0.47 4.83
C ASN A 137 21.35 0.68 3.41
N LEU A 138 20.11 1.17 3.33
CA LEU A 138 19.37 1.48 2.11
C LEU A 138 19.92 2.69 1.31
N SER A 139 21.05 3.27 1.72
CA SER A 139 21.70 4.39 1.02
C SER A 139 23.24 4.32 1.13
N GLY A 140 23.78 3.11 1.16
CA GLY A 140 25.22 2.85 1.30
C GLY A 140 25.67 1.54 0.63
N PRO A 141 26.87 1.03 0.95
CA PRO A 141 27.43 -0.16 0.32
C PRO A 141 26.64 -1.46 0.58
N ASP A 142 25.70 -1.45 1.54
CA ASP A 142 24.85 -2.60 1.84
C ASP A 142 23.61 -2.71 0.92
N LEU A 143 23.35 -1.71 0.05
CA LEU A 143 22.20 -1.73 -0.87
C LEU A 143 22.12 -3.04 -1.69
N PRO A 144 23.21 -3.56 -2.31
CA PRO A 144 23.17 -4.82 -3.05
C PRO A 144 22.85 -6.04 -2.16
N VAL A 145 23.16 -5.96 -0.86
CA VAL A 145 22.77 -7.00 0.10
C VAL A 145 21.27 -6.96 0.32
N TYR A 146 20.67 -5.78 0.49
CA TYR A 146 19.22 -5.63 0.58
C TYR A 146 18.50 -6.10 -0.69
N GLU A 147 19.01 -5.69 -1.86
CA GLU A 147 18.51 -6.14 -3.17
C GLU A 147 18.55 -7.67 -3.30
N SER A 148 19.65 -8.31 -2.86
CA SER A 148 19.76 -9.77 -2.88
C SER A 148 18.75 -10.50 -1.99
N LEU A 149 18.27 -9.86 -0.92
CA LEU A 149 17.27 -10.40 0.01
C LEU A 149 15.84 -10.27 -0.53
N ILE A 150 15.52 -9.18 -1.23
CA ILE A 150 14.18 -8.98 -1.84
C ILE A 150 14.07 -9.62 -3.24
N LYS A 151 15.19 -9.93 -3.90
CA LYS A 151 15.22 -10.48 -5.26
C LYS A 151 14.31 -11.71 -5.46
N PRO A 152 14.32 -12.75 -4.59
CA PRO A 152 13.45 -13.92 -4.79
C PRO A 152 11.94 -13.58 -4.74
N ILE A 153 11.57 -12.58 -3.93
CA ILE A 153 10.18 -12.08 -3.82
C ILE A 153 9.80 -11.33 -5.10
N ASN A 154 10.71 -10.51 -5.63
CA ASN A 154 10.53 -9.81 -6.91
C ASN A 154 10.47 -10.78 -8.11
N GLU A 155 11.26 -11.85 -8.11
CA GLU A 155 11.21 -12.90 -9.14
C GLU A 155 9.85 -13.63 -9.16
N ALA A 156 9.29 -13.94 -7.98
CA ALA A 156 7.93 -14.48 -7.88
C ALA A 156 6.85 -13.49 -8.39
N LEU A 157 6.98 -12.20 -8.05
CA LEU A 157 6.09 -11.12 -8.49
C LEU A 157 6.10 -10.97 -10.03
N MET A 158 7.29 -10.97 -10.63
CA MET A 158 7.46 -10.93 -12.09
C MET A 158 6.87 -12.18 -12.75
N ALA A 159 7.18 -13.39 -12.27
CA ALA A 159 6.70 -14.64 -12.85
C ALA A 159 5.16 -14.76 -12.84
N VAL A 160 4.48 -14.32 -11.76
CA VAL A 160 3.01 -14.27 -11.69
C VAL A 160 2.41 -13.34 -12.76
N THR A 161 3.12 -12.26 -13.09
CA THR A 161 2.69 -11.25 -14.07
C THR A 161 2.96 -11.72 -15.50
N GLU A 162 4.14 -12.28 -15.75
CA GLU A 162 4.55 -12.85 -17.04
C GLU A 162 3.66 -14.04 -17.44
N LEU A 163 3.33 -14.93 -16.51
CA LEU A 163 2.42 -16.06 -16.75
C LEU A 163 1.03 -15.58 -17.25
N LYS A 164 0.53 -14.45 -16.72
CA LYS A 164 -0.69 -13.82 -17.24
C LYS A 164 -0.47 -13.23 -18.63
N ASP A 165 0.59 -12.44 -18.84
CA ASP A 165 0.82 -11.74 -20.11
C ASP A 165 1.17 -12.66 -21.30
N ALA A 166 1.83 -13.78 -21.05
CA ALA A 166 2.06 -14.84 -22.04
C ALA A 166 0.74 -15.55 -22.46
N ASN A 167 -0.27 -15.57 -21.58
CA ASN A 167 -1.51 -16.34 -21.75
C ASN A 167 -2.75 -15.48 -22.02
N ARG A 168 -2.59 -14.33 -22.69
CA ARG A 168 -3.71 -13.44 -23.11
C ARG A 168 -4.88 -14.13 -23.84
N PRO A 169 -4.71 -15.18 -24.65
CA PRO A 169 -5.83 -15.92 -25.26
C PRO A 169 -6.61 -16.83 -24.31
N SER A 170 -6.20 -16.97 -23.04
CA SER A 170 -6.80 -17.93 -22.09
C SER A 170 -8.24 -17.55 -21.72
N PRO A 171 -9.19 -18.51 -21.67
CA PRO A 171 -10.53 -18.26 -21.13
C PRO A 171 -10.53 -17.94 -19.63
N MET A 172 -9.39 -18.18 -18.94
CA MET A 172 -9.18 -17.81 -17.53
C MET A 172 -8.36 -16.52 -17.36
N TYR A 173 -8.19 -15.71 -18.41
CA TYR A 173 -7.39 -14.48 -18.34
C TYR A 173 -7.88 -13.49 -17.27
N THR A 174 -9.21 -13.35 -17.07
CA THR A 174 -9.76 -12.47 -16.01
C THR A 174 -9.33 -12.91 -14.60
N GLN A 175 -9.20 -14.22 -14.38
CA GLN A 175 -8.75 -14.84 -13.15
C GLN A 175 -7.23 -14.61 -13.00
N LEU A 176 -6.45 -14.80 -14.06
CA LEU A 176 -5.01 -14.51 -14.04
C LEU A 176 -4.72 -13.01 -13.77
N SER A 177 -5.55 -12.10 -14.31
CA SER A 177 -5.48 -10.65 -14.04
C SER A 177 -5.92 -10.28 -12.61
N THR A 178 -6.86 -11.03 -12.03
CA THR A 178 -7.25 -10.86 -10.62
C THR A 178 -6.06 -11.07 -9.69
N VAL A 179 -5.19 -12.02 -10.03
CA VAL A 179 -3.98 -12.34 -9.26
C VAL A 179 -2.84 -11.38 -9.58
N SER A 180 -2.56 -11.07 -10.86
CA SER A 180 -1.46 -10.15 -11.21
C SER A 180 -1.65 -8.76 -10.64
N ASP A 181 -2.86 -8.22 -10.68
CA ASP A 181 -3.10 -6.84 -10.27
C ASP A 181 -3.13 -6.73 -8.73
N GLY A 182 -3.31 -7.87 -8.05
CA GLY A 182 -3.10 -8.03 -6.61
C GLY A 182 -1.66 -8.38 -6.20
N ILE A 183 -0.80 -8.92 -7.08
CA ILE A 183 0.48 -9.54 -6.68
C ILE A 183 1.50 -8.55 -6.10
N MET A 184 1.32 -7.26 -6.38
CA MET A 184 2.07 -6.18 -5.75
C MET A 184 1.96 -6.20 -4.21
N VAL A 185 0.97 -6.92 -3.65
CA VAL A 185 0.90 -7.23 -2.20
C VAL A 185 2.20 -7.83 -1.67
N LEU A 186 2.94 -8.62 -2.47
CA LEU A 186 4.22 -9.20 -2.06
C LEU A 186 5.30 -8.14 -1.75
N ALA A 187 5.13 -6.90 -2.20
CA ALA A 187 6.01 -5.78 -1.86
C ALA A 187 5.73 -5.18 -0.46
N TRP A 188 4.73 -5.63 0.32
CA TRP A 188 4.43 -5.06 1.64
C TRP A 188 5.66 -5.05 2.58
N VAL A 189 6.57 -6.02 2.42
CA VAL A 189 7.80 -6.15 3.22
C VAL A 189 8.81 -5.01 3.02
N THR A 190 8.69 -4.21 1.95
CA THR A 190 9.56 -3.05 1.70
C THR A 190 8.97 -1.72 2.18
N ILE A 191 7.76 -1.74 2.75
CA ILE A 191 7.03 -0.53 3.16
C ILE A 191 7.28 -0.21 4.64
N ASP A 192 8.21 0.72 4.89
CA ASP A 192 8.64 1.14 6.23
C ASP A 192 7.56 1.91 7.04
N THR A 193 6.41 2.29 6.44
CA THR A 193 5.31 2.95 7.18
C THR A 193 3.94 2.37 6.85
N ARG A 194 3.22 1.86 7.86
CA ARG A 194 1.87 1.28 7.75
C ARG A 194 1.71 0.27 6.60
N PRO A 195 2.55 -0.77 6.47
CA PRO A 195 2.50 -1.74 5.36
C PRO A 195 1.11 -2.39 5.15
N TYR A 196 0.26 -2.49 6.17
CA TYR A 196 -1.13 -2.96 6.02
C TYR A 196 -1.98 -2.09 5.06
N LYS A 197 -1.63 -0.81 4.86
CA LYS A 197 -2.28 0.07 3.86
C LYS A 197 -1.95 -0.33 2.43
N HIS A 198 -0.71 -0.75 2.17
CA HIS A 198 -0.30 -1.32 0.89
C HIS A 198 -1.08 -2.61 0.59
N VAL A 199 -1.34 -3.44 1.62
CA VAL A 199 -2.18 -4.64 1.50
C VAL A 199 -3.65 -4.29 1.22
N ASP A 200 -4.22 -3.31 1.93
CA ASP A 200 -5.59 -2.79 1.65
C ASP A 200 -5.73 -2.30 0.20
N GLU A 201 -4.72 -1.59 -0.31
CA GLU A 201 -4.72 -1.00 -1.65
C GLU A 201 -4.54 -2.06 -2.75
N CYS A 202 -3.64 -3.04 -2.56
CA CYS A 202 -3.49 -4.18 -3.48
C CYS A 202 -4.75 -5.07 -3.52
N LEU A 203 -5.49 -5.18 -2.40
CA LEU A 203 -6.81 -5.83 -2.40
C LEU A 203 -7.84 -5.05 -3.24
N GLY A 204 -7.74 -3.72 -3.26
CA GLY A 204 -8.53 -2.87 -4.15
C GLY A 204 -8.26 -3.16 -5.63
N SER A 205 -6.99 -3.30 -6.01
CA SER A 205 -6.56 -3.68 -7.37
C SER A 205 -7.06 -5.07 -7.77
N ALA A 206 -6.83 -6.08 -6.92
CA ALA A 206 -7.35 -7.43 -7.12
C ALA A 206 -8.89 -7.45 -7.29
N GLN A 207 -9.60 -6.59 -6.55
CA GLN A 207 -11.05 -6.49 -6.64
C GLN A 207 -11.57 -5.96 -7.99
N PHE A 208 -10.77 -5.24 -8.77
CA PHE A 208 -11.21 -4.75 -10.10
C PHE A 208 -11.55 -5.92 -11.05
N PHE A 209 -10.61 -6.85 -11.24
CA PHE A 209 -10.84 -8.05 -12.04
C PHE A 209 -11.59 -9.16 -11.28
N GLY A 210 -11.37 -9.31 -9.98
CA GLY A 210 -12.05 -10.34 -9.18
C GLY A 210 -13.57 -10.12 -9.11
N ASN A 211 -14.03 -8.87 -9.01
CA ASN A 211 -15.47 -8.57 -9.02
C ASN A 211 -16.11 -8.83 -10.40
N ARG A 212 -15.32 -8.77 -11.47
CA ARG A 212 -15.74 -9.19 -12.81
C ARG A 212 -15.90 -10.72 -12.87
N VAL A 213 -14.96 -11.50 -12.36
CA VAL A 213 -15.09 -12.97 -12.24
C VAL A 213 -16.33 -13.34 -11.41
N LEU A 214 -16.52 -12.70 -10.25
CA LEU A 214 -17.70 -12.90 -9.40
C LEU A 214 -19.02 -12.60 -10.13
N LYS A 215 -19.06 -11.58 -10.99
CA LYS A 215 -20.23 -11.26 -11.82
C LYS A 215 -20.43 -12.26 -12.97
N GLU A 216 -19.34 -12.67 -13.64
CA GLU A 216 -19.40 -13.53 -14.83
C GLU A 216 -19.68 -15.01 -14.49
N GLN A 217 -19.34 -15.47 -13.27
CA GLN A 217 -19.47 -16.87 -12.83
C GLN A 217 -20.58 -17.12 -11.80
N LYS A 218 -21.24 -16.06 -11.30
CA LYS A 218 -22.25 -16.11 -10.22
C LYS A 218 -23.26 -17.26 -10.35
N ASP A 219 -23.76 -17.45 -11.56
CA ASP A 219 -24.84 -18.38 -11.88
C ASP A 219 -24.33 -19.53 -12.79
N LYS A 220 -23.00 -19.81 -12.77
CA LYS A 220 -22.32 -20.83 -13.58
C LYS A 220 -21.44 -21.78 -12.77
N ASP A 221 -20.52 -21.24 -11.97
CA ASP A 221 -19.50 -22.03 -11.25
C ASP A 221 -19.25 -21.46 -9.84
N PRO A 222 -19.88 -22.06 -8.81
CA PRO A 222 -19.65 -21.69 -7.42
C PRO A 222 -18.20 -21.83 -6.94
N LYS A 223 -17.37 -22.68 -7.57
CA LYS A 223 -15.97 -22.86 -7.16
C LYS A 223 -15.14 -21.62 -7.47
N GLN A 224 -15.38 -20.96 -8.60
CA GLN A 224 -14.73 -19.69 -8.94
C GLN A 224 -15.18 -18.55 -8.00
N ILE A 225 -16.41 -18.60 -7.50
CA ILE A 225 -16.88 -17.66 -6.46
C ILE A 225 -16.11 -17.88 -5.15
N GLU A 226 -15.98 -19.13 -4.69
CA GLU A 226 -15.20 -19.44 -3.48
C GLU A 226 -13.70 -19.11 -3.66
N TRP A 227 -13.14 -19.41 -4.84
CA TRP A 227 -11.75 -19.09 -5.18
C TRP A 227 -11.46 -17.58 -5.06
N VAL A 228 -12.26 -16.70 -5.70
CA VAL A 228 -12.07 -15.24 -5.58
C VAL A 228 -12.23 -14.78 -4.13
N GLN A 229 -13.22 -15.30 -3.39
CA GLN A 229 -13.40 -14.94 -1.97
C GLN A 229 -12.25 -15.43 -1.09
N SER A 230 -11.64 -16.59 -1.39
CA SER A 230 -10.45 -17.07 -0.68
C SER A 230 -9.23 -16.17 -0.94
N PHE A 231 -9.04 -15.71 -2.19
CA PHE A 231 -7.99 -14.76 -2.54
C PHE A 231 -8.21 -13.42 -1.83
N TYR A 232 -9.43 -12.89 -1.80
CA TYR A 232 -9.75 -11.67 -1.03
C TYR A 232 -9.54 -11.85 0.48
N GLN A 233 -9.81 -13.04 1.03
CA GLN A 233 -9.65 -13.29 2.46
C GLN A 233 -8.18 -13.32 2.86
N MET A 234 -7.32 -13.95 2.04
CA MET A 234 -5.86 -13.93 2.20
C MET A 234 -5.29 -12.50 2.37
N PHE A 235 -5.81 -11.50 1.66
CA PHE A 235 -5.36 -10.11 1.83
C PHE A 235 -5.86 -9.50 3.14
N ARG A 236 -7.06 -9.85 3.62
CA ARG A 236 -7.60 -9.35 4.90
C ARG A 236 -6.82 -9.91 6.08
N ASP A 237 -6.59 -11.22 6.07
CA ASP A 237 -5.84 -11.92 7.11
C ASP A 237 -4.40 -11.40 7.16
N LEU A 238 -3.77 -11.20 6.01
CA LEU A 238 -2.47 -10.55 5.90
C LEU A 238 -2.49 -9.09 6.40
N ALA A 239 -3.51 -8.31 6.05
CA ALA A 239 -3.61 -6.91 6.50
C ALA A 239 -3.75 -6.81 8.02
N ASP A 240 -4.54 -7.67 8.67
CA ASP A 240 -4.66 -7.71 10.13
C ASP A 240 -3.39 -8.25 10.80
N TYR A 241 -2.75 -9.30 10.27
CA TYR A 241 -1.42 -9.78 10.71
C TYR A 241 -0.35 -8.68 10.64
N VAL A 242 -0.21 -8.03 9.47
CA VAL A 242 0.77 -6.95 9.25
C VAL A 242 0.48 -5.74 10.15
N LYS A 243 -0.80 -5.46 10.44
CA LYS A 243 -1.22 -4.39 11.36
C LYS A 243 -0.96 -4.72 12.83
N GLN A 244 -0.96 -5.99 13.21
CA GLN A 244 -0.67 -6.47 14.56
C GLN A 244 0.84 -6.52 14.83
N TYR A 245 1.61 -7.14 13.94
CA TYR A 245 3.05 -7.40 14.16
C TYR A 245 3.99 -6.39 13.50
N PHE A 246 3.58 -5.72 12.41
CA PHE A 246 4.44 -4.80 11.63
C PHE A 246 3.79 -3.42 11.34
N PRO A 247 3.17 -2.73 12.31
CA PRO A 247 2.46 -1.47 12.06
C PRO A 247 3.34 -0.32 11.52
N THR A 248 4.66 -0.40 11.72
CA THR A 248 5.67 0.58 11.31
C THR A 248 6.80 -0.06 10.49
N GLY A 249 6.43 -0.93 9.54
CA GLY A 249 7.40 -1.69 8.75
C GLY A 249 7.96 -2.90 9.51
N ILE A 250 8.92 -3.58 8.89
CA ILE A 250 9.56 -4.78 9.46
C ILE A 250 10.69 -4.35 10.41
N PRO A 251 10.66 -4.78 11.70
CA PRO A 251 11.77 -4.58 12.61
C PRO A 251 12.94 -5.49 12.23
N TRP A 252 14.14 -4.97 12.44
CA TRP A 252 15.40 -5.69 12.29
C TRP A 252 16.14 -5.69 13.62
N ASN A 253 16.88 -6.75 13.90
CA ASN A 253 17.61 -6.91 15.15
C ASN A 253 18.82 -5.94 15.20
N PRO A 254 18.85 -4.93 16.10
CA PRO A 254 19.96 -3.96 16.14
C PRO A 254 21.32 -4.59 16.47
N ASN A 255 21.29 -5.73 17.18
CA ASN A 255 22.43 -6.53 17.59
C ASN A 255 22.63 -7.78 16.70
N GLY A 256 21.85 -7.90 15.62
CA GLY A 256 21.90 -9.03 14.69
C GLY A 256 23.19 -9.06 13.87
N GLN A 257 23.53 -10.25 13.35
CA GLN A 257 24.68 -10.41 12.45
C GLN A 257 24.46 -9.70 11.10
N PRO A 258 25.53 -9.49 10.30
CA PRO A 258 25.40 -9.03 8.92
C PRO A 258 24.42 -9.91 8.15
N ALA A 259 23.46 -9.30 7.44
CA ALA A 259 22.38 -10.06 6.80
C ALA A 259 22.87 -11.09 5.77
N GLN A 260 24.05 -10.85 5.17
CA GLN A 260 24.72 -11.77 4.26
C GLN A 260 25.29 -13.02 4.95
N GLU A 261 25.63 -12.95 6.25
CA GLU A 261 26.05 -14.11 7.05
C GLU A 261 24.83 -14.93 7.50
N VAL A 262 23.76 -14.25 7.92
CA VAL A 262 22.47 -14.88 8.25
C VAL A 262 21.87 -15.60 7.03
N LEU A 263 21.95 -15.01 5.84
CA LEU A 263 21.51 -15.64 4.59
C LEU A 263 22.31 -16.91 4.27
N LYS A 264 23.64 -16.87 4.46
CA LYS A 264 24.54 -18.03 4.29
C LYS A 264 24.23 -19.14 5.31
N SER A 265 24.01 -18.81 6.59
CA SER A 265 23.76 -19.82 7.63
C SER A 265 22.40 -20.49 7.47
N LEU A 266 21.35 -19.76 7.09
CA LEU A 266 20.03 -20.35 6.78
C LEU A 266 20.06 -21.22 5.52
N SER A 267 20.86 -20.84 4.52
CA SER A 267 21.08 -21.64 3.32
C SER A 267 21.88 -22.92 3.63
N ALA A 268 22.92 -22.84 4.47
CA ALA A 268 23.71 -23.99 4.90
C ALA A 268 22.92 -24.94 5.81
N GLY A 269 22.02 -24.42 6.67
CA GLY A 269 21.10 -25.21 7.49
C GLY A 269 20.00 -25.93 6.71
N SER A 270 19.90 -25.70 5.38
CA SER A 270 18.91 -26.33 4.50
C SER A 270 19.42 -27.61 3.82
N ALA A 271 20.56 -28.17 4.25
CA ALA A 271 21.01 -29.50 3.84
C ALA A 271 20.21 -30.58 4.60
N PRO A 272 19.51 -31.52 3.92
CA PRO A 272 18.80 -32.59 4.60
C PRO A 272 19.80 -33.52 5.30
N ALA A 273 19.59 -33.75 6.60
CA ALA A 273 20.41 -34.67 7.37
C ALA A 273 20.42 -36.06 6.72
N SER A 274 21.61 -36.60 6.45
CA SER A 274 21.77 -37.88 5.76
C SER A 274 21.25 -39.02 6.63
N ALA A 275 20.04 -39.49 6.36
CA ALA A 275 19.45 -40.65 7.00
C ALA A 275 20.35 -41.90 6.82
N PRO A 276 20.55 -42.74 7.85
CA PRO A 276 21.36 -43.94 7.73
C PRO A 276 20.86 -44.90 6.64
N THR A 277 21.78 -45.49 5.89
CA THR A 277 21.47 -46.47 4.85
C THR A 277 20.94 -47.78 5.43
N ALA A 278 19.66 -48.06 5.20
CA ALA A 278 19.05 -49.36 5.45
C ALA A 278 19.19 -50.27 4.20
N PRO A 279 19.62 -51.54 4.34
CA PRO A 279 19.68 -52.48 3.22
C PRO A 279 18.29 -53.07 2.90
N ALA A 280 18.15 -53.56 1.67
CA ALA A 280 16.95 -54.22 1.15
C ALA A 280 17.34 -55.58 0.52
N PRO A 281 16.39 -56.45 0.10
CA PRO A 281 14.97 -56.58 0.48
C PRO A 281 14.60 -58.01 0.98
N ALA A 282 13.35 -58.22 1.39
CA ALA A 282 12.72 -59.54 1.50
C ALA A 282 11.28 -59.48 0.95
N ALA A 283 10.71 -60.62 0.54
CA ALA A 283 9.53 -60.69 -0.34
C ALA A 283 8.30 -61.39 0.28
N ALA A 284 7.22 -61.43 -0.51
CA ALA A 284 5.92 -62.12 -0.34
C ALA A 284 4.81 -61.36 0.44
N GLY A 285 3.58 -61.46 -0.08
CA GLY A 285 2.35 -60.89 0.48
C GLY A 285 1.36 -60.38 -0.58
N ALA A 286 0.32 -61.16 -0.89
CA ALA A 286 -0.77 -60.77 -1.79
C ALA A 286 -1.97 -60.17 -1.01
N PRO A 287 -2.87 -59.39 -1.64
CA PRO A 287 -3.83 -58.54 -0.90
C PRO A 287 -5.17 -59.22 -0.53
N PRO A 288 -5.82 -58.83 0.59
CA PRO A 288 -7.22 -59.12 0.90
C PRO A 288 -8.21 -58.06 0.36
N PRO A 289 -9.53 -58.35 0.29
CA PRO A 289 -10.53 -57.54 -0.44
C PRO A 289 -11.34 -56.54 0.42
N PRO A 290 -12.08 -55.59 -0.21
CA PRO A 290 -12.94 -54.62 0.48
C PRO A 290 -14.32 -55.18 0.89
N PRO A 291 -14.96 -54.65 1.96
CA PRO A 291 -16.33 -54.98 2.37
C PRO A 291 -17.42 -54.23 1.56
N PRO A 292 -18.69 -54.70 1.55
CA PRO A 292 -19.70 -54.29 0.57
C PRO A 292 -20.74 -53.26 1.09
N PRO A 293 -21.56 -52.65 0.19
CA PRO A 293 -22.59 -51.68 0.55
C PRO A 293 -23.95 -52.30 0.93
N PRO A 294 -24.77 -51.66 1.78
CA PRO A 294 -26.18 -52.00 1.98
C PRO A 294 -27.09 -51.49 0.83
N PRO A 295 -27.94 -52.33 0.21
CA PRO A 295 -28.92 -51.96 -0.82
C PRO A 295 -30.28 -51.50 -0.23
N PRO A 296 -31.23 -50.98 -1.05
CA PRO A 296 -32.38 -50.21 -0.56
C PRO A 296 -33.66 -51.03 -0.26
N GLY A 297 -34.67 -50.38 0.34
CA GLY A 297 -36.04 -50.90 0.50
C GLY A 297 -37.13 -49.86 0.11
N PRO A 298 -38.33 -50.27 -0.35
CA PRO A 298 -39.28 -49.39 -1.06
C PRO A 298 -40.48 -48.90 -0.21
N PRO A 299 -41.32 -47.96 -0.72
CA PRO A 299 -42.56 -47.49 -0.07
C PRO A 299 -43.72 -48.51 -0.20
N PRO A 300 -44.88 -48.28 0.45
CA PRO A 300 -46.04 -47.86 -0.35
C PRO A 300 -47.18 -47.03 0.34
N VAL A 301 -47.78 -46.11 -0.43
CA VAL A 301 -49.26 -46.00 -0.70
C VAL A 301 -50.27 -45.40 0.34
N LEU A 302 -50.78 -44.18 -0.01
CA LEU A 302 -52.20 -43.78 -0.23
C LEU A 302 -53.27 -43.82 0.93
N ASP A 303 -54.44 -43.14 0.91
CA ASP A 303 -55.07 -42.26 -0.14
C ASP A 303 -56.10 -41.20 0.34
N ILE A 304 -56.35 -40.21 -0.55
CA ILE A 304 -57.56 -39.39 -0.86
C ILE A 304 -58.61 -39.00 0.23
N LYS A 305 -58.93 -37.68 0.28
CA LYS A 305 -60.28 -37.04 0.06
C LYS A 305 -60.26 -35.52 0.39
N THR A 306 -60.94 -34.58 -0.26
CA THR A 306 -61.35 -34.36 -1.69
C THR A 306 -61.95 -32.93 -1.79
N ASP A 307 -61.86 -32.30 -2.97
CA ASP A 307 -62.64 -31.12 -3.44
C ASP A 307 -62.45 -29.78 -2.66
N ASP A 308 -62.70 -28.57 -3.20
CA ASP A 308 -63.13 -28.15 -4.55
C ASP A 308 -62.54 -26.76 -4.95
N ALA A 309 -62.84 -26.27 -6.15
CA ALA A 309 -62.50 -24.96 -6.72
C ALA A 309 -63.78 -24.15 -7.07
N PRO A 310 -63.78 -22.86 -7.55
CA PRO A 310 -62.66 -22.07 -8.06
C PRO A 310 -62.62 -20.57 -7.60
N ALA A 311 -61.97 -19.73 -8.43
CA ALA A 311 -61.55 -18.33 -8.25
C ALA A 311 -62.72 -17.28 -8.39
N PRO A 312 -62.53 -15.92 -8.31
CA PRO A 312 -61.28 -15.15 -8.51
C PRO A 312 -60.99 -13.86 -7.70
N ALA A 313 -59.68 -13.53 -7.69
CA ALA A 313 -59.01 -12.22 -7.77
C ALA A 313 -59.59 -10.92 -7.13
N SER A 314 -58.72 -10.21 -6.40
CA SER A 314 -58.43 -8.78 -6.66
C SER A 314 -57.07 -8.35 -6.08
N SER A 315 -56.47 -7.27 -6.60
CA SER A 315 -55.10 -6.83 -6.30
C SER A 315 -55.03 -5.60 -5.39
N GLY A 316 -54.44 -5.76 -4.20
CA GLY A 316 -54.18 -4.68 -3.23
C GLY A 316 -52.97 -3.81 -3.60
N GLY A 317 -53.05 -3.03 -4.68
CA GLY A 317 -51.96 -2.17 -5.17
C GLY A 317 -51.81 -0.82 -4.43
N PHE A 318 -50.79 -0.06 -4.84
CA PHE A 318 -50.33 1.23 -4.26
C PHE A 318 -51.37 2.40 -4.23
N GLY A 319 -52.63 2.18 -4.64
CA GLY A 319 -53.63 3.25 -4.79
C GLY A 319 -54.15 3.87 -3.49
N ALA A 320 -53.96 3.22 -2.33
CA ALA A 320 -54.53 3.67 -1.05
C ALA A 320 -53.91 4.97 -0.51
N VAL A 321 -52.67 5.32 -0.89
CA VAL A 321 -51.96 6.50 -0.34
C VAL A 321 -52.28 7.83 -1.02
N PHE A 322 -52.98 7.83 -2.16
CA PHE A 322 -53.36 9.08 -2.85
C PHE A 322 -54.78 9.58 -2.54
N SER A 323 -55.63 8.76 -1.90
CA SER A 323 -56.99 9.14 -1.50
C SER A 323 -57.09 9.80 -0.12
N GLU A 324 -56.03 9.75 0.70
CA GLU A 324 -55.96 10.49 1.98
C GLU A 324 -55.36 11.90 1.86
N LEU A 325 -54.67 12.22 0.76
CA LEU A 325 -54.04 13.53 0.54
C LEU A 325 -55.04 14.68 0.27
N ASN A 326 -56.30 14.37 -0.03
CA ASN A 326 -57.35 15.36 -0.34
C ASN A 326 -58.40 15.51 0.78
N LYS A 327 -57.98 15.60 2.05
CA LYS A 327 -58.89 15.80 3.22
C LYS A 327 -58.66 17.08 4.05
N GLY A 328 -57.66 17.89 3.73
CA GLY A 328 -57.48 19.25 4.28
C GLY A 328 -57.51 19.35 5.82
N ASP A 329 -58.08 20.43 6.34
CA ASP A 329 -58.11 20.75 7.79
C ASP A 329 -58.84 19.73 8.69
N ALA A 330 -59.57 18.77 8.12
CA ALA A 330 -60.36 17.79 8.86
C ALA A 330 -59.51 16.81 9.69
N VAL A 331 -58.22 16.63 9.35
CA VAL A 331 -57.31 15.66 9.99
C VAL A 331 -57.16 15.87 11.51
N THR A 332 -57.28 17.12 11.98
CA THR A 332 -57.09 17.47 13.40
C THR A 332 -58.14 16.88 14.36
N LYS A 333 -59.31 16.43 13.86
CA LYS A 333 -60.39 15.89 14.70
C LYS A 333 -60.18 14.44 15.16
N GLY A 334 -59.18 13.73 14.62
CA GLY A 334 -58.90 12.33 14.97
C GLY A 334 -57.93 12.09 16.13
N LEU A 335 -57.23 13.13 16.63
CA LEU A 335 -56.18 12.94 17.63
C LEU A 335 -56.72 12.89 19.06
N ARG A 336 -56.38 11.82 19.80
CA ARG A 336 -56.58 11.73 21.25
C ARG A 336 -55.84 12.88 21.94
N LYS A 337 -56.56 13.67 22.74
CA LYS A 337 -55.93 14.66 23.63
C LYS A 337 -55.12 13.92 24.70
N VAL A 338 -53.83 14.24 24.78
CA VAL A 338 -52.89 13.73 25.78
C VAL A 338 -53.23 14.33 27.14
N ASP A 339 -53.28 13.50 28.18
CA ASP A 339 -53.64 13.99 29.53
C ASP A 339 -52.43 14.60 30.26
N LYS A 340 -52.69 15.43 31.26
CA LYS A 340 -51.69 16.25 31.95
C LYS A 340 -50.67 15.43 32.73
N SER A 341 -51.01 14.17 33.04
CA SER A 341 -50.14 13.15 33.65
C SER A 341 -49.14 12.52 32.69
N GLU A 342 -49.43 12.51 31.37
CA GLU A 342 -48.58 11.92 30.32
C GLU A 342 -47.46 12.90 29.87
N MET A 343 -47.42 14.13 30.39
CA MET A 343 -46.40 15.14 30.06
C MET A 343 -45.09 14.97 30.85
N THR A 344 -44.05 14.46 30.21
CA THR A 344 -42.70 14.17 30.79
C THR A 344 -41.89 15.40 31.28
N HIS A 345 -42.46 16.61 31.24
CA HIS A 345 -41.91 17.81 31.88
C HIS A 345 -42.65 18.23 33.17
N LYS A 346 -43.76 17.57 33.53
CA LYS A 346 -44.57 17.87 34.73
C LYS A 346 -44.57 16.77 35.79
N ASN A 347 -44.09 15.57 35.46
CA ASN A 347 -43.99 14.45 36.39
C ASN A 347 -42.57 13.84 36.38
N PRO A 348 -41.68 14.21 37.32
CA PRO A 348 -40.27 13.79 37.31
C PRO A 348 -40.03 12.28 37.43
N SER A 349 -40.95 11.52 38.01
CA SER A 349 -40.82 10.08 38.24
C SER A 349 -40.79 9.23 36.96
N LEU A 350 -41.34 9.75 35.85
CA LEU A 350 -41.40 9.05 34.56
C LEU A 350 -40.05 8.98 33.80
N ARG A 351 -38.96 9.49 34.39
CA ARG A 351 -37.61 9.44 33.79
C ARG A 351 -36.74 8.31 34.35
N SER A 352 -37.19 7.62 35.40
CA SER A 352 -36.32 6.80 36.26
C SER A 352 -36.23 5.31 35.89
N GLY A 353 -36.89 4.85 34.82
CA GLY A 353 -36.98 3.42 34.52
C GLY A 353 -37.23 3.07 33.06
N SER A 354 -36.16 2.89 32.29
CA SER A 354 -36.17 2.08 31.06
C SER A 354 -34.75 1.63 30.68
N THR A 355 -34.14 0.80 31.53
CA THR A 355 -33.01 -0.05 31.14
C THR A 355 -33.57 -1.39 30.63
N VAL A 356 -33.34 -1.71 29.36
CA VAL A 356 -33.78 -2.99 28.76
C VAL A 356 -32.61 -3.71 28.08
N SER A 357 -32.63 -5.04 28.15
CA SER A 357 -31.52 -5.93 27.79
C SER A 357 -31.56 -6.37 26.30
N SER A 358 -30.52 -7.08 25.88
CA SER A 358 -30.30 -7.55 24.51
C SER A 358 -31.26 -8.65 24.05
N GLY A 359 -31.72 -8.58 22.80
CA GLY A 359 -32.48 -9.62 22.10
C GLY A 359 -32.56 -9.38 20.59
N GLN A 360 -32.54 -10.43 19.77
CA GLN A 360 -32.42 -10.33 18.30
C GLN A 360 -33.77 -10.18 17.59
N ARG A 361 -33.88 -9.26 16.61
CA ARG A 361 -34.70 -9.47 15.39
C ARG A 361 -34.31 -8.56 14.22
N GLY A 362 -34.35 -9.12 13.00
CA GLY A 362 -34.58 -8.43 11.71
C GLY A 362 -33.72 -7.22 11.33
N LYS A 363 -32.68 -7.42 10.51
CA LYS A 363 -32.01 -6.33 9.77
C LYS A 363 -32.71 -6.06 8.43
N SER A 364 -33.51 -4.99 8.36
CA SER A 364 -33.87 -4.34 7.10
C SER A 364 -32.75 -3.38 6.66
N PRO A 365 -32.57 -3.08 5.35
CA PRO A 365 -31.51 -2.19 4.90
C PRO A 365 -31.70 -0.76 5.42
N ALA A 366 -30.73 -0.23 6.15
CA ALA A 366 -30.72 1.17 6.55
C ALA A 366 -30.46 2.06 5.32
N PRO A 367 -31.14 3.22 5.17
CA PRO A 367 -30.79 4.21 4.16
C PRO A 367 -29.31 4.58 4.26
N GLY A 368 -28.61 4.58 3.12
CA GLY A 368 -27.16 4.77 3.08
C GLY A 368 -26.72 6.03 3.82
N LYS A 369 -25.68 5.90 4.66
CA LYS A 369 -25.04 7.06 5.30
C LYS A 369 -24.52 7.98 4.19
N LYS A 370 -25.21 9.09 3.93
CA LYS A 370 -24.63 10.22 3.20
C LYS A 370 -23.28 10.55 3.86
N PRO A 371 -22.20 10.77 3.09
CA PRO A 371 -20.94 11.19 3.69
C PRO A 371 -21.20 12.45 4.52
N LYS A 372 -20.62 12.52 5.73
CA LYS A 372 -20.72 13.74 6.55
C LYS A 372 -20.14 14.91 5.75
N PRO A 373 -20.72 16.12 5.84
CA PRO A 373 -20.10 17.30 5.24
C PRO A 373 -18.70 17.47 5.80
N GLU A 374 -17.77 17.92 4.96
CA GLU A 374 -16.33 17.93 5.24
C GLU A 374 -15.97 18.77 6.48
N SER A 375 -16.75 19.81 6.75
CA SER A 375 -16.72 20.63 7.97
C SER A 375 -16.91 19.86 9.30
N MET A 376 -17.36 18.59 9.26
CA MET A 376 -17.54 17.74 10.43
C MET A 376 -16.54 16.56 10.51
N ARG A 377 -15.49 16.57 9.66
CA ARG A 377 -14.33 15.69 9.80
C ARG A 377 -13.36 16.31 10.82
N ILE A 378 -12.83 15.51 11.73
CA ILE A 378 -11.83 15.99 12.71
C ILE A 378 -10.63 16.53 11.93
N LYS A 379 -10.33 17.82 12.08
CA LYS A 379 -9.19 18.45 11.42
C LYS A 379 -7.90 17.79 11.94
N LYS A 380 -7.04 17.35 11.03
CA LYS A 380 -5.64 17.05 11.35
C LYS A 380 -4.95 18.34 11.83
N PRO A 381 -3.91 18.28 12.67
CA PRO A 381 -3.06 19.44 12.91
C PRO A 381 -2.39 19.91 11.61
N ALA A 382 -2.07 21.20 11.55
CA ALA A 382 -1.19 21.73 10.52
C ALA A 382 0.19 21.06 10.61
N LYS A 383 0.78 20.74 9.45
CA LYS A 383 2.00 19.92 9.34
C LYS A 383 2.95 20.59 8.35
N LYS A 384 4.15 21.00 8.79
CA LYS A 384 5.27 21.42 7.94
C LYS A 384 6.51 20.67 8.39
N GLU A 385 7.02 19.78 7.55
CA GLU A 385 8.24 19.02 7.81
C GLU A 385 8.92 18.56 6.52
N LEU A 386 10.19 18.15 6.64
CA LEU A 386 11.01 17.59 5.57
C LEU A 386 11.28 16.10 5.87
N GLU A 387 10.54 15.21 5.22
CA GLU A 387 10.72 13.75 5.29
C GLU A 387 11.75 13.35 4.22
N GLY A 388 13.04 13.31 4.59
CA GLY A 388 14.13 13.05 3.66
C GLY A 388 14.26 14.15 2.61
N ASN A 389 13.96 13.83 1.35
CA ASN A 389 13.91 14.80 0.24
C ASN A 389 12.50 15.37 -0.02
N LYS A 390 11.50 15.10 0.83
CA LYS A 390 10.11 15.53 0.60
C LYS A 390 9.65 16.56 1.64
N TRP A 391 9.44 17.79 1.21
CA TRP A 391 8.71 18.78 2.00
C TRP A 391 7.22 18.43 1.99
N THR A 392 6.62 18.24 3.17
CA THR A 392 5.19 17.99 3.34
C THR A 392 4.57 19.16 4.10
N ILE A 393 3.68 19.90 3.44
CA ILE A 393 2.90 21.01 3.99
C ILE A 393 1.41 20.61 3.93
N GLU A 394 0.78 20.26 5.06
CA GLU A 394 -0.64 19.91 5.11
C GLU A 394 -1.47 20.73 6.12
N ASN A 395 -2.77 20.86 5.82
CA ASN A 395 -3.86 21.23 6.75
C ASN A 395 -3.77 22.65 7.38
N TYR A 396 -3.03 23.57 6.77
CA TYR A 396 -3.00 24.98 7.15
C TYR A 396 -4.29 25.70 6.72
N GLU A 397 -4.86 26.56 7.57
CA GLU A 397 -6.14 27.23 7.28
C GLU A 397 -6.23 28.64 7.86
N LYS A 398 -6.25 29.65 6.98
CA LYS A 398 -6.33 31.09 7.34
C LYS A 398 -5.14 31.60 8.15
N GLU A 399 -3.94 31.10 7.85
CA GLU A 399 -2.71 31.67 8.40
C GLU A 399 -2.55 33.14 7.96
N ALA A 400 -2.17 34.00 8.89
CA ALA A 400 -1.98 35.43 8.63
C ALA A 400 -0.61 35.75 7.99
N GLU A 401 0.38 34.88 8.20
CA GLU A 401 1.74 35.03 7.68
C GLU A 401 2.03 33.99 6.58
N PRO A 402 2.85 34.31 5.56
CA PRO A 402 3.25 33.34 4.54
C PRO A 402 4.08 32.19 5.10
N ILE A 403 3.75 30.96 4.69
CA ILE A 403 4.50 29.76 5.06
C ILE A 403 5.69 29.62 4.10
N GLU A 404 6.85 30.13 4.51
CA GLU A 404 8.08 29.99 3.73
C GLU A 404 8.75 28.63 3.94
N ILE A 405 9.32 28.04 2.89
CA ILE A 405 10.28 26.92 2.94
C ILE A 405 11.45 27.17 1.99
N GLU A 406 12.62 26.67 2.37
CA GLU A 406 13.80 26.63 1.50
C GLU A 406 13.91 25.24 0.84
N ALA A 407 14.08 25.20 -0.48
CA ALA A 407 14.12 23.97 -1.25
C ALA A 407 15.42 23.84 -2.07
N SER A 408 16.05 22.67 -1.97
CA SER A 408 17.23 22.29 -2.75
C SER A 408 16.84 21.45 -3.98
N LEU A 409 17.79 21.24 -4.90
CA LEU A 409 17.54 20.62 -6.21
C LEU A 409 16.89 19.22 -6.12
N THR A 410 17.15 18.48 -5.05
CA THR A 410 16.56 17.15 -4.81
C THR A 410 15.18 17.20 -4.16
N HIS A 411 14.77 18.35 -3.61
CA HIS A 411 13.55 18.45 -2.82
C HIS A 411 12.31 18.45 -3.70
N SER A 412 11.32 17.64 -3.31
CA SER A 412 9.98 17.66 -3.89
C SER A 412 8.99 18.18 -2.85
N VAL A 413 8.15 19.15 -3.22
CA VAL A 413 7.21 19.79 -2.29
C VAL A 413 5.80 19.25 -2.51
N LEU A 414 5.15 18.78 -1.43
CA LEU A 414 3.73 18.42 -1.42
C LEU A 414 2.96 19.38 -0.51
N ILE A 415 1.95 20.02 -1.08
CA ILE A 415 1.00 20.91 -0.40
C ILE A 415 -0.37 20.23 -0.45
N SER A 416 -1.01 19.92 0.69
CA SER A 416 -2.33 19.28 0.69
C SER A 416 -3.29 19.86 1.73
N ARG A 417 -4.48 20.27 1.29
CA ARG A 417 -5.54 20.85 2.15
C ARG A 417 -5.11 22.15 2.84
N CYS A 418 -4.33 22.97 2.14
CA CYS A 418 -3.92 24.30 2.59
C CYS A 418 -4.91 25.33 2.04
N ASN A 419 -5.58 26.08 2.92
CA ASN A 419 -6.75 26.88 2.56
C ASN A 419 -6.67 28.33 3.07
N ASN A 420 -6.91 29.32 2.21
CA ASN A 420 -6.81 30.75 2.55
C ASN A 420 -5.42 31.09 3.14
N THR A 421 -4.34 30.71 2.45
CA THR A 421 -2.96 30.85 2.93
C THR A 421 -2.00 31.09 1.77
N THR A 422 -0.82 31.65 2.06
CA THR A 422 0.26 31.85 1.10
C THR A 422 1.42 30.93 1.45
N ILE A 423 1.97 30.22 0.46
CA ILE A 423 3.16 29.36 0.61
C ILE A 423 4.24 29.88 -0.33
N ILE A 424 5.47 30.02 0.18
CA ILE A 424 6.62 30.53 -0.58
C ILE A 424 7.71 29.48 -0.60
N VAL A 425 8.05 28.99 -1.80
CA VAL A 425 9.09 27.97 -2.03
C VAL A 425 10.33 28.66 -2.58
N ARG A 426 11.28 28.97 -1.69
CA ARG A 426 12.53 29.65 -2.03
C ARG A 426 13.58 28.67 -2.54
N GLY A 427 14.47 29.17 -3.42
CA GLY A 427 15.59 28.41 -3.96
C GLY A 427 15.23 27.66 -5.25
N LYS A 428 15.58 26.36 -5.32
CA LYS A 428 15.37 25.57 -6.53
C LYS A 428 14.95 24.15 -6.20
N ALA A 429 13.65 23.88 -6.22
CA ALA A 429 13.10 22.53 -6.00
C ALA A 429 13.07 21.71 -7.30
N ASN A 430 12.84 20.40 -7.19
CA ASN A 430 12.57 19.56 -8.36
C ASN A 430 11.17 19.85 -8.93
N GLN A 431 10.14 19.63 -8.10
CA GLN A 431 8.71 19.73 -8.44
C GLN A 431 7.89 20.24 -7.25
N VAL A 432 6.71 20.79 -7.52
CA VAL A 432 5.70 21.15 -6.50
C VAL A 432 4.35 20.54 -6.85
N THR A 433 3.76 19.76 -5.93
CA THR A 433 2.44 19.17 -6.08
C THR A 433 1.47 19.80 -5.08
N VAL A 434 0.32 20.28 -5.55
CA VAL A 434 -0.76 20.90 -4.76
C VAL A 434 -2.01 20.04 -4.86
N GLU A 435 -2.63 19.66 -3.73
CA GLU A 435 -3.86 18.85 -3.71
C GLU A 435 -4.95 19.43 -2.78
N ASN A 436 -6.22 19.33 -3.18
CA ASN A 436 -7.41 19.63 -2.35
C ASN A 436 -7.36 21.01 -1.63
N SER A 437 -6.90 22.07 -2.30
CA SER A 437 -6.54 23.35 -1.66
C SER A 437 -7.31 24.53 -2.24
N THR A 438 -7.89 25.39 -1.38
CA THR A 438 -8.85 26.44 -1.76
C THR A 438 -8.37 27.82 -1.32
N ARG A 439 -8.33 28.80 -2.23
CA ARG A 439 -7.75 30.14 -1.98
C ARG A 439 -6.30 30.04 -1.48
N LEU A 440 -5.50 29.26 -2.21
CA LEU A 440 -4.07 29.09 -1.97
C LEU A 440 -3.28 29.97 -2.94
N SER A 441 -2.37 30.76 -2.41
CA SER A 441 -1.35 31.47 -3.18
C SER A 441 -0.01 30.75 -3.05
N LEU A 442 0.56 30.29 -4.15
CA LEU A 442 1.85 29.63 -4.22
C LEU A 442 2.85 30.53 -4.96
N ILE A 443 3.96 30.88 -4.29
CA ILE A 443 5.09 31.59 -4.91
C ILE A 443 6.25 30.60 -5.03
N VAL A 444 6.86 30.49 -6.21
CA VAL A 444 8.01 29.62 -6.47
C VAL A 444 9.14 30.40 -7.13
N ASP A 445 10.38 30.15 -6.69
CA ASP A 445 11.57 30.68 -7.34
C ASP A 445 11.85 29.93 -8.66
N THR A 446 12.51 28.77 -8.63
CA THR A 446 12.80 27.96 -9.83
C THR A 446 12.47 26.49 -9.61
N LEU A 447 11.92 25.81 -10.62
CA LEU A 447 11.66 24.36 -10.58
C LEU A 447 12.36 23.64 -11.74
N VAL A 448 12.74 22.38 -11.52
CA VAL A 448 13.39 21.54 -12.54
C VAL A 448 12.38 20.90 -13.49
N SER A 449 11.14 20.65 -13.05
CA SER A 449 10.14 19.88 -13.82
C SER A 449 8.75 20.52 -13.83
N THR A 450 7.93 20.34 -12.79
CA THR A 450 6.49 20.65 -12.81
C THR A 450 5.96 21.41 -11.60
N VAL A 451 4.90 22.20 -11.82
CA VAL A 451 3.87 22.50 -10.81
C VAL A 451 2.62 21.70 -11.16
N ASP A 452 2.25 20.74 -10.32
CA ASP A 452 1.09 19.86 -10.51
C ASP A 452 -0.02 20.21 -9.52
N VAL A 453 -1.15 20.73 -10.00
CA VAL A 453 -2.26 21.22 -9.17
C VAL A 453 -3.49 20.36 -9.40
N VAL A 454 -3.99 19.73 -8.33
CA VAL A 454 -5.08 18.74 -8.39
C VAL A 454 -6.19 19.12 -7.42
N LYS A 455 -7.41 19.32 -7.91
CA LYS A 455 -8.60 19.72 -7.12
C LYS A 455 -8.35 20.99 -6.30
N ALA A 456 -8.14 22.11 -6.98
CA ALA A 456 -8.00 23.41 -6.34
C ALA A 456 -9.13 24.37 -6.76
N ASN A 457 -9.45 25.35 -5.92
CA ASN A 457 -10.39 26.41 -6.26
C ASN A 457 -9.80 27.77 -5.90
N ASN A 458 -9.89 28.73 -6.82
CA ASN A 458 -9.32 30.07 -6.70
C ASN A 458 -7.83 30.00 -6.31
N PHE A 459 -7.04 29.40 -7.19
CA PHE A 459 -5.61 29.15 -7.00
C PHE A 459 -4.76 30.26 -7.65
N ALA A 460 -3.75 30.75 -6.95
CA ALA A 460 -2.77 31.68 -7.52
C ALA A 460 -1.37 31.04 -7.54
N LEU A 461 -0.67 31.15 -8.66
CA LEU A 461 0.73 30.75 -8.83
C LEU A 461 1.55 31.95 -9.30
N GLN A 462 2.63 32.28 -8.60
CA GLN A 462 3.61 33.27 -9.05
C GLN A 462 4.98 32.59 -9.23
N VAL A 463 5.53 32.71 -10.43
CA VAL A 463 6.85 32.18 -10.79
C VAL A 463 7.84 33.34 -10.85
N MET A 464 8.90 33.30 -10.03
CA MET A 464 9.91 34.36 -9.99
C MET A 464 11.10 34.10 -10.93
N GLY A 465 11.60 32.86 -10.97
CA GLY A 465 12.63 32.37 -11.90
C GLY A 465 12.00 31.61 -13.07
N THR A 466 12.42 30.36 -13.32
CA THR A 466 11.93 29.56 -14.46
C THR A 466 11.31 28.22 -14.03
N ILE A 467 10.29 27.77 -14.78
CA ILE A 467 9.67 26.43 -14.66
C ILE A 467 9.38 25.88 -16.08
N PRO A 468 9.55 24.57 -16.35
CA PRO A 468 9.21 24.01 -17.67
C PRO A 468 7.71 23.83 -17.93
N THR A 469 6.92 23.45 -16.91
CA THR A 469 5.54 22.98 -17.10
C THR A 469 4.65 23.21 -15.88
N VAL A 470 3.37 23.51 -16.12
CA VAL A 470 2.28 23.51 -15.13
C VAL A 470 1.18 22.54 -15.58
N MET A 471 0.66 21.72 -14.68
CA MET A 471 -0.50 20.86 -14.92
C MET A 471 -1.61 21.21 -13.94
N LEU A 472 -2.83 21.40 -14.46
CA LEU A 472 -4.02 21.77 -13.69
C LEU A 472 -5.13 20.73 -13.91
N ASP A 473 -5.30 19.80 -12.98
CA ASP A 473 -6.42 18.84 -12.96
C ASP A 473 -7.51 19.28 -11.96
N GLN A 474 -8.75 19.39 -12.44
CA GLN A 474 -9.91 19.73 -11.61
C GLN A 474 -9.74 21.05 -10.84
N VAL A 475 -9.13 22.06 -11.49
CA VAL A 475 -8.91 23.40 -10.94
C VAL A 475 -10.00 24.35 -11.41
N ASP A 476 -10.68 24.98 -10.46
CA ASP A 476 -11.79 25.91 -10.68
C ASP A 476 -11.38 27.33 -10.31
N SER A 477 -11.15 28.17 -11.32
CA SER A 477 -10.45 29.46 -11.25
C SER A 477 -8.99 29.36 -10.85
N ALA A 478 -8.09 29.80 -11.74
CA ALA A 478 -6.67 29.95 -11.45
C ALA A 478 -6.06 31.18 -12.11
N GLN A 479 -5.10 31.81 -11.41
CA GLN A 479 -4.33 32.96 -11.89
C GLN A 479 -2.84 32.60 -11.83
N ILE A 480 -2.17 32.56 -12.98
CA ILE A 480 -0.74 32.23 -13.07
C ILE A 480 0.02 33.48 -13.52
N TYR A 481 1.05 33.87 -12.78
CA TYR A 481 1.94 34.99 -13.09
C TYR A 481 3.32 34.46 -13.48
N PHE A 482 3.74 34.75 -14.71
CA PHE A 482 5.04 34.34 -15.24
C PHE A 482 6.05 35.49 -15.24
N SER A 483 7.25 35.20 -14.75
CA SER A 483 8.45 35.99 -14.99
C SER A 483 8.82 36.04 -16.48
N LYS A 484 9.73 36.97 -16.83
CA LYS A 484 10.38 37.03 -18.15
C LYS A 484 11.09 35.71 -18.54
N GLU A 485 11.53 34.93 -17.56
CA GLU A 485 12.26 33.66 -17.76
C GLU A 485 11.35 32.42 -17.84
N SER A 486 10.05 32.58 -17.56
CA SER A 486 9.07 31.48 -17.55
C SER A 486 8.01 31.60 -18.65
N ILE A 487 8.13 32.55 -19.59
CA ILE A 487 7.25 32.70 -20.76
C ILE A 487 7.17 31.41 -21.60
N GLY A 488 8.22 30.58 -21.61
CA GLY A 488 8.27 29.29 -22.31
C GLY A 488 7.52 28.14 -21.62
N THR A 489 6.86 28.37 -20.48
CA THR A 489 6.15 27.33 -19.71
C THR A 489 5.00 26.71 -20.51
N LYS A 490 4.94 25.38 -20.55
CA LYS A 490 3.77 24.66 -21.08
C LYS A 490 2.71 24.49 -20.00
N VAL A 491 1.48 24.92 -20.25
CA VAL A 491 0.34 24.73 -19.34
C VAL A 491 -0.58 23.66 -19.90
N PHE A 492 -0.86 22.63 -19.10
CA PHE A 492 -1.80 21.55 -19.43
C PHE A 492 -3.01 21.62 -18.50
N THR A 493 -4.21 21.50 -19.06
CA THR A 493 -5.49 21.57 -18.31
C THR A 493 -6.31 20.29 -18.50
N SER A 494 -6.77 19.71 -17.39
CA SER A 494 -7.68 18.56 -17.35
C SER A 494 -8.86 18.93 -16.48
N LYS A 495 -10.08 18.95 -17.06
CA LYS A 495 -11.33 19.23 -16.32
C LYS A 495 -11.25 20.52 -15.46
N SER A 496 -10.51 21.51 -15.93
CA SER A 496 -10.22 22.78 -15.24
C SER A 496 -10.83 23.97 -16.01
N ALA A 497 -11.22 25.03 -15.30
CA ALA A 497 -11.94 26.17 -15.89
C ALA A 497 -11.50 27.50 -15.25
N GLY A 498 -11.66 28.61 -15.98
CA GLY A 498 -11.34 29.95 -15.49
C GLY A 498 -9.85 30.16 -15.18
N VAL A 499 -8.97 29.58 -16.02
CA VAL A 499 -7.51 29.68 -15.87
C VAL A 499 -7.01 30.85 -16.72
N ASN A 500 -6.42 31.85 -16.08
CA ASN A 500 -5.84 33.02 -16.76
C ASN A 500 -4.33 33.08 -16.53
N LEU A 501 -3.58 33.41 -17.59
CA LEU A 501 -2.12 33.55 -17.58
C LEU A 501 -1.77 35.03 -17.68
N ASN A 502 -0.93 35.51 -16.77
CA ASN A 502 -0.42 36.88 -16.73
C ASN A 502 1.03 36.85 -17.20
N VAL A 503 1.26 37.38 -18.39
CA VAL A 503 2.56 37.35 -19.07
C VAL A 503 3.08 38.78 -19.21
N ILE A 504 4.28 39.05 -18.71
CA ILE A 504 4.94 40.36 -18.85
C ILE A 504 5.18 40.64 -20.35
N SER A 505 4.66 41.77 -20.86
CA SER A 505 4.63 42.03 -22.31
C SER A 505 4.70 43.53 -22.65
N GLY A 506 5.90 44.10 -22.62
CA GLY A 506 6.18 45.49 -22.99
C GLY A 506 7.62 45.89 -22.64
N GLU A 507 7.97 47.16 -22.87
CA GLU A 507 9.20 47.76 -22.29
C GLU A 507 8.97 48.25 -20.85
N ASP A 508 7.71 48.51 -20.48
CA ASP A 508 7.28 49.02 -19.16
C ASP A 508 6.97 47.93 -18.10
N ASP A 509 7.24 46.66 -18.41
CA ASP A 509 7.03 45.49 -17.53
C ASP A 509 5.58 45.19 -17.06
N ASP A 510 4.57 45.76 -17.72
CA ASP A 510 3.16 45.44 -17.47
C ASP A 510 2.80 43.96 -17.77
N TYR A 511 1.94 43.40 -16.91
CA TYR A 511 1.33 42.08 -17.10
C TYR A 511 0.15 42.14 -18.05
N LYS A 512 0.20 41.36 -19.13
CA LYS A 512 -0.95 41.09 -19.99
C LYS A 512 -1.67 39.83 -19.52
N GLU A 513 -2.95 39.97 -19.17
CA GLU A 513 -3.82 38.82 -18.90
C GLU A 513 -4.23 38.13 -20.21
N VAL A 514 -4.13 36.80 -20.23
CA VAL A 514 -4.43 35.90 -21.35
C VAL A 514 -5.27 34.73 -20.81
N PRO A 515 -6.60 34.74 -21.00
CA PRO A 515 -7.45 33.63 -20.55
C PRO A 515 -7.20 32.38 -21.39
N LEU A 516 -7.13 31.22 -20.74
CA LEU A 516 -7.08 29.94 -21.45
C LEU A 516 -8.48 29.53 -21.94
N PRO A 517 -8.61 29.00 -23.17
CA PRO A 517 -9.87 28.48 -23.66
C PRO A 517 -10.43 27.35 -22.79
N SER A 518 -11.68 27.48 -22.37
CA SER A 518 -12.37 26.55 -21.46
C SER A 518 -13.34 25.60 -22.16
N GLN A 519 -13.73 25.89 -23.41
CA GLN A 519 -14.67 25.09 -24.18
C GLN A 519 -14.01 24.50 -25.43
N ILE A 520 -14.20 23.19 -25.61
CA ILE A 520 -13.80 22.44 -26.81
C ILE A 520 -15.09 22.02 -27.52
N CYS A 521 -15.15 22.22 -28.84
CA CYS A 521 -16.17 21.68 -29.72
C CYS A 521 -15.66 20.36 -30.30
N SER A 522 -16.34 19.24 -29.99
CA SER A 522 -16.03 17.92 -30.54
C SER A 522 -17.13 17.50 -31.50
N TYR A 523 -16.81 17.26 -32.76
CA TYR A 523 -17.77 16.79 -33.77
C TYR A 523 -17.14 15.74 -34.69
N TYR A 524 -17.95 14.81 -35.18
CA TYR A 524 -17.50 13.80 -36.13
C TYR A 524 -17.52 14.37 -37.54
N ASP A 525 -16.38 14.31 -38.24
CA ASP A 525 -16.26 14.79 -39.62
C ASP A 525 -16.37 13.62 -40.58
N GLU A 526 -17.54 13.46 -41.21
CA GLU A 526 -17.81 12.40 -42.18
C GLU A 526 -16.87 12.42 -43.40
N SER A 527 -16.24 13.56 -43.72
CA SER A 527 -15.28 13.67 -44.83
C SER A 527 -13.88 13.17 -44.46
N LYS A 528 -13.53 13.18 -43.16
CA LYS A 528 -12.27 12.63 -42.62
C LYS A 528 -12.44 11.23 -42.04
N GLY A 529 -13.66 10.86 -41.65
CA GLY A 529 -13.96 9.60 -40.94
C GLY A 529 -13.50 9.59 -39.48
N ASP A 530 -13.32 10.77 -38.86
CA ASP A 530 -12.66 10.92 -37.57
C ASP A 530 -13.28 12.05 -36.71
N LEU A 531 -12.98 12.05 -35.41
CA LEU A 531 -13.48 13.02 -34.43
C LEU A 531 -12.60 14.28 -34.41
N VAL A 532 -13.11 15.37 -34.99
CA VAL A 532 -12.46 16.68 -34.93
C VAL A 532 -12.73 17.33 -33.57
N ASN A 533 -11.69 17.95 -33.01
CA ASN A 533 -11.75 18.69 -31.74
C ASN A 533 -11.21 20.10 -31.98
N GLU A 534 -12.08 21.11 -31.90
CA GLU A 534 -11.75 22.52 -32.11
C GLU A 534 -11.87 23.31 -30.81
N ILE A 535 -10.98 24.27 -30.62
CA ILE A 535 -11.02 25.18 -29.48
C ILE A 535 -12.05 26.28 -29.76
N VAL A 536 -13.05 26.42 -28.89
CA VAL A 536 -14.04 27.50 -29.00
C VAL A 536 -13.39 28.79 -28.48
N ALA A 537 -12.83 29.57 -29.40
CA ALA A 537 -12.28 30.88 -29.09
C ALA A 537 -13.41 31.89 -28.83
N HIS A 538 -13.65 32.21 -27.56
CA HIS A 538 -14.42 33.38 -27.18
C HIS A 538 -13.60 34.65 -27.47
N ALA A 539 -13.69 35.15 -28.70
CA ALA A 539 -13.20 36.46 -29.07
C ALA A 539 -14.12 37.54 -28.46
N GLY A 540 -13.67 38.15 -27.36
CA GLY A 540 -14.25 39.32 -26.70
C GLY A 540 -13.20 40.41 -26.54
#